data_AF-A0A1Q9C470-F1
#
_entry.id   AF-A0A1Q9C470-F1
#
_cell.length_a   1.000
_cell.length_b   1.000
_cell.length_c   1.000
_cell.angle_alpha   90.00
_cell.angle_beta   90.00
_cell.angle_gamma   90.00
#
_symmetry.space_group_name_H-M   'P 1'
#
loop_
_entity.id
_entity.type
_entity.pdbx_description
1 polymer ?
#
loop_
_entity_poly.entity_id
_entity_poly.type
_entity_poly.pdbx_seq_one_letter_code
_entity_poly.pdbx_strand_id
1 'polypeptide(L)'
;MQPSQRNIAQVSCAAHPSPANPTTAAQPTLPSPGWGKCQVQAVPGKLKQGYGDAVCQVLHTLFKEVLRRLNFEFLAPSYPDEGLADEADVDSDAEIHSVGEDEMPGDGEEDDLMYQEDAPKPPPEEEHDHQVLQANVDPKEWLLEVERVSAKLKVVMPNDSKEWRTHLQQTKSYKQVIETQFPNSKVQLDKLTAQLSQAMERIKSKEAFINTQFDHRALDYRQQQEELQQVQQQYTELNEVVMNLQIELKNVGEELDLVKNEMDEKSSAATDTTPIVKMKDAFKRLRADTRQLEVRIGVVSHTLMQAKLRQRPTEDRKQRGVYGDSRATGDEDQYDEQDP
;
A
#
# COMPACT_ATOMS: atom_id res chain seq x y z
N MET A 1 27.52 68.72 -25.82
CA MET A 1 26.54 69.06 -24.76
C MET A 1 26.63 67.98 -23.70
N GLN A 2 26.64 68.41 -22.44
CA GLN A 2 27.04 67.65 -21.25
C GLN A 2 26.23 66.36 -21.01
N PRO A 3 26.85 65.31 -20.47
CA PRO A 3 26.21 64.40 -19.54
C PRO A 3 26.57 64.80 -18.10
N SER A 4 25.54 65.04 -17.28
CA SER A 4 25.66 65.30 -15.84
C SER A 4 25.37 64.00 -15.10
N GLN A 5 26.42 63.29 -14.67
CA GLN A 5 26.39 62.39 -13.51
C GLN A 5 27.71 62.51 -12.76
N ARG A 6 27.66 63.21 -11.62
CA ARG A 6 28.62 63.21 -10.51
C ARG A 6 27.82 62.66 -9.31
N ASN A 7 28.36 61.92 -8.35
CA ASN A 7 29.73 61.53 -8.06
C ASN A 7 29.61 60.31 -7.12
N ILE A 8 30.35 59.26 -7.43
CA ILE A 8 30.65 58.17 -6.50
C ILE A 8 31.85 58.65 -5.68
N ALA A 9 31.72 58.69 -4.35
CA ALA A 9 32.85 58.83 -3.44
C ALA A 9 32.82 57.69 -2.42
N GLN A 10 33.85 56.86 -2.49
CA GLN A 10 34.32 55.93 -1.46
C GLN A 10 34.60 56.71 -0.15
N VAL A 11 34.62 56.08 1.03
CA VAL A 11 35.80 55.46 1.68
C VAL A 11 35.29 55.02 3.08
N SER A 12 35.25 53.73 3.43
CA SER A 12 36.28 52.86 4.05
C SER A 12 36.22 52.76 5.59
N CYS A 13 36.60 51.56 6.07
CA CYS A 13 37.11 51.18 7.41
C CYS A 13 36.15 50.60 8.47
N ALA A 14 36.04 49.26 8.44
CA ALA A 14 36.39 48.26 9.47
C ALA A 14 36.15 48.47 11.00
N ALA A 15 35.57 47.39 11.58
CA ALA A 15 35.83 46.72 12.87
C ALA A 15 35.08 47.12 14.18
N HIS A 16 34.21 46.17 14.64
CA HIS A 16 33.74 45.72 15.99
C HIS A 16 33.67 46.69 17.22
N PRO A 17 32.82 46.48 18.29
CA PRO A 17 32.05 45.30 18.74
C PRO A 17 30.59 45.57 19.24
N SER A 18 29.92 44.52 19.76
CA SER A 18 28.56 44.40 20.36
C SER A 18 28.15 45.51 21.37
N PRO A 19 26.84 45.79 21.59
CA PRO A 19 26.13 45.13 22.69
C PRO A 19 24.63 44.81 22.42
N ALA A 20 24.07 44.06 23.37
CA ALA A 20 22.75 43.45 23.42
C ALA A 20 21.52 44.36 23.20
N ASN A 21 20.44 43.69 22.76
CA ASN A 21 19.00 43.99 22.85
C ASN A 21 18.59 45.07 23.88
N PRO A 22 17.56 45.91 23.58
CA PRO A 22 16.19 45.38 23.55
C PRO A 22 15.23 46.08 22.56
N THR A 23 14.22 45.37 22.06
CA THR A 23 12.81 45.83 22.05
C THR A 23 11.92 44.72 21.51
N THR A 24 11.25 44.07 22.46
CA THR A 24 10.12 43.16 22.32
C THR A 24 9.03 43.77 21.45
N ALA A 25 8.77 43.17 20.28
CA ALA A 25 7.59 43.46 19.48
C ALA A 25 6.37 42.81 20.13
N ALA A 26 5.33 43.63 20.34
CA ALA A 26 4.10 43.33 21.04
C ALA A 26 3.29 42.18 20.41
N GLN A 27 2.81 41.28 21.26
CA GLN A 27 1.80 40.26 20.93
C GLN A 27 0.38 40.84 21.10
N PRO A 28 -0.60 40.47 20.26
CA PRO A 28 -1.99 40.76 20.54
C PRO A 28 -2.54 39.74 21.55
N THR A 29 -2.59 40.11 22.83
CA THR A 29 -3.37 39.40 23.85
C THR A 29 -4.80 39.90 23.82
N LEU A 30 -5.76 39.04 23.47
CA LEU A 30 -7.18 39.31 23.73
C LEU A 30 -7.45 39.09 25.23
N PRO A 31 -7.99 40.08 25.98
CA PRO A 31 -8.38 39.88 27.36
C PRO A 31 -9.80 39.32 27.40
N SER A 32 -9.98 38.12 27.93
CA SER A 32 -11.28 37.66 28.41
C SER A 32 -11.08 36.88 29.72
N PRO A 33 -11.76 37.27 30.81
CA PRO A 33 -11.47 36.75 32.14
C PRO A 33 -12.06 35.35 32.26
N GLY A 34 -11.19 34.34 32.26
CA GLY A 34 -11.58 32.97 32.53
C GLY A 34 -10.77 31.92 31.80
N TRP A 35 -10.00 32.27 30.77
CA TRP A 35 -9.17 31.32 30.02
C TRP A 35 -7.71 31.53 30.42
N GLY A 36 -7.23 30.71 31.37
CA GLY A 36 -5.82 30.66 31.73
C GLY A 36 -4.97 30.45 30.47
N LYS A 37 -3.82 31.14 30.41
CA LYS A 37 -2.88 31.25 29.29
C LYS A 37 -2.76 29.96 28.46
N CYS A 38 -3.58 29.81 27.43
CA CYS A 38 -3.39 28.78 26.40
C CYS A 38 -2.36 29.31 25.41
N GLN A 39 -1.08 29.03 25.66
CA GLN A 39 0.01 29.32 24.73
C GLN A 39 -0.01 28.24 23.64
N VAL A 40 -0.55 28.56 22.48
CA VAL A 40 -0.46 27.69 21.30
C VAL A 40 0.66 28.21 20.41
N GLN A 41 1.75 27.45 20.30
CA GLN A 41 2.84 27.75 19.36
C GLN A 41 2.42 27.33 17.95
N ALA A 42 1.70 28.20 17.24
CA ALA A 42 1.38 27.98 15.84
C ALA A 42 1.68 29.23 15.02
N VAL A 43 2.35 29.07 13.89
CA VAL A 43 2.63 30.16 12.95
C VAL A 43 1.30 30.62 12.33
N PRO A 44 0.87 31.89 12.48
CA PRO A 44 -0.48 32.35 12.09
C PRO A 44 -0.85 32.07 10.63
N GLY A 45 0.13 32.00 9.73
CA GLY A 45 -0.10 31.69 8.31
C GLY A 45 -0.70 30.30 8.07
N LYS A 46 -0.42 29.31 8.94
CA LYS A 46 -0.92 27.93 8.79
C LYS A 46 -2.35 27.74 9.31
N LEU A 47 -2.89 28.70 10.07
CA LEU A 47 -4.29 28.67 10.55
C LEU A 47 -5.29 29.23 9.54
N LYS A 48 -4.82 30.02 8.55
CA LYS A 48 -5.70 30.66 7.56
C LYS A 48 -6.47 29.68 6.68
N GLN A 49 -5.95 28.47 6.48
CA GLN A 49 -6.56 27.47 5.61
C GLN A 49 -7.78 26.78 6.27
N GLY A 50 -7.96 26.88 7.58
CA GLY A 50 -9.13 26.32 8.28
C GLY A 50 -9.15 24.79 8.40
N TYR A 51 -8.20 24.09 7.78
CA TYR A 51 -7.97 22.65 7.89
C TYR A 51 -6.47 22.35 7.92
N GLY A 52 -6.10 21.20 8.51
CA GLY A 52 -4.72 20.74 8.59
C GLY A 52 -4.16 20.66 10.01
N ASP A 53 -2.94 20.13 10.12
CA ASP A 53 -2.29 19.76 11.39
C ASP A 53 -2.20 20.91 12.40
N ALA A 54 -1.87 22.12 11.93
CA ALA A 54 -1.81 23.30 12.81
C ALA A 54 -3.17 23.66 13.43
N VAL A 55 -4.28 23.47 12.70
CA VAL A 55 -5.64 23.71 13.21
C VAL A 55 -6.07 22.59 14.15
N CYS A 56 -5.76 21.33 13.82
CA CYS A 56 -6.03 20.17 14.68
C CYS A 56 -5.27 20.26 16.01
N GLN A 57 -4.02 20.73 16.02
CA GLN A 57 -3.23 20.92 17.23
C GLN A 57 -3.83 21.98 18.16
N VAL A 58 -4.35 23.08 17.60
CA VAL A 58 -5.04 24.12 18.37
C VAL A 58 -6.31 23.54 18.99
N LEU A 59 -7.14 22.86 18.19
CA LEU A 59 -8.38 22.25 18.65
C LEU A 59 -8.13 21.18 19.73
N HIS A 60 -7.12 20.34 19.55
CA HIS A 60 -6.73 19.32 20.54
C HIS A 60 -6.28 19.93 21.86
N THR A 61 -5.52 21.03 21.81
CA THR A 61 -5.06 21.73 23.02
C THR A 61 -6.23 22.39 23.75
N LEU A 62 -7.16 22.99 23.01
CA LEU A 62 -8.39 23.55 23.58
C LEU A 62 -9.30 22.46 24.16
N PHE A 63 -9.43 21.32 23.47
CA PHE A 63 -10.22 20.20 23.93
C PHE A 63 -9.67 19.62 25.24
N LYS A 64 -8.36 19.41 25.34
CA LYS A 64 -7.70 19.00 26.59
C LYS A 64 -7.93 19.99 27.73
N GLU A 65 -7.94 21.28 27.44
CA GLU A 65 -8.23 22.31 28.43
C GLU A 65 -9.68 22.26 28.93
N VAL A 66 -10.62 22.03 28.03
CA VAL A 66 -12.04 21.86 28.35
C VAL A 66 -12.25 20.59 29.18
N LEU A 67 -11.65 19.46 28.80
CA LEU A 67 -11.71 18.21 29.55
C LEU A 67 -11.12 18.37 30.97
N ARG A 68 -10.03 19.12 31.10
CA ARG A 68 -9.40 19.43 32.40
C ARG A 68 -10.31 20.27 33.30
N ARG A 69 -11.10 21.19 32.75
CA ARG A 69 -12.06 22.01 33.53
C ARG A 69 -13.30 21.23 33.93
N LEU A 70 -13.70 20.26 33.10
CA LEU A 70 -14.84 19.39 33.36
C LEU A 70 -14.47 18.22 34.28
N ASN A 71 -13.21 18.10 34.74
CA ASN A 71 -12.68 16.94 35.48
C ASN A 71 -13.06 15.61 34.81
N PHE A 72 -12.98 15.58 33.47
CA PHE A 72 -13.37 14.40 32.72
C PHE A 72 -12.28 13.32 32.82
N GLU A 73 -12.65 12.16 33.35
CA GLU A 73 -11.82 10.96 33.35
C GLU A 73 -12.33 9.99 32.28
N PHE A 74 -11.41 9.44 31.49
CA PHE A 74 -11.75 8.38 30.56
C PHE A 74 -12.07 7.12 31.35
N LEU A 75 -13.35 6.76 31.39
CA LEU A 75 -13.79 5.48 31.94
C LEU A 75 -13.23 4.33 31.11
N ALA A 76 -12.74 3.29 31.77
CA ALA A 76 -12.39 2.04 31.09
C ALA A 76 -13.63 1.52 30.34
N PRO A 77 -13.50 1.03 29.10
CA PRO A 77 -14.63 0.51 28.35
C PRO A 77 -15.31 -0.60 29.16
N SER A 78 -16.61 -0.44 29.42
CA SER A 78 -17.42 -1.47 30.05
C SER A 78 -17.81 -2.48 28.98
N TYR A 79 -17.01 -3.53 28.83
CA TYR A 79 -17.39 -4.68 28.03
C TYR A 79 -18.46 -5.47 28.81
N PRO A 80 -19.66 -5.65 28.26
CA PRO A 80 -20.61 -6.62 28.82
C PRO A 80 -19.93 -7.99 28.89
N ASP A 81 -20.06 -8.67 30.02
CA ASP A 81 -19.57 -10.03 30.20
C ASP A 81 -20.47 -10.98 29.39
N GLU A 82 -20.28 -10.99 28.07
CA GLU A 82 -20.75 -12.06 27.21
C GLU A 82 -19.88 -13.27 27.52
N GLY A 83 -20.38 -14.08 28.44
CA GLY A 83 -19.69 -15.27 28.93
C GLY A 83 -19.24 -16.14 27.78
N LEU A 84 -17.94 -16.46 27.79
CA LEU A 84 -17.38 -17.72 27.30
C LEU A 84 -18.14 -18.32 26.09
N ALA A 85 -18.15 -17.62 24.96
CA ALA A 85 -18.21 -18.32 23.70
C ALA A 85 -16.83 -18.99 23.56
N ASP A 86 -16.80 -20.30 23.83
CA ASP A 86 -15.71 -21.19 23.44
C ASP A 86 -15.16 -20.71 22.09
N GLU A 87 -13.85 -20.47 22.04
CA GLU A 87 -13.15 -20.34 20.77
C GLU A 87 -13.50 -21.57 19.94
N ALA A 88 -14.39 -21.39 18.94
CA ALA A 88 -14.55 -22.39 17.91
C ALA A 88 -13.22 -22.41 17.16
N ASP A 89 -12.43 -23.46 17.38
CA ASP A 89 -11.23 -23.75 16.60
C ASP A 89 -11.58 -23.60 15.12
N VAL A 90 -10.95 -22.63 14.47
CA VAL A 90 -11.04 -22.41 13.03
C VAL A 90 -10.46 -23.63 12.33
N ASP A 91 -11.34 -24.49 11.81
CA ASP A 91 -10.97 -25.62 10.97
C ASP A 91 -10.23 -25.09 9.72
N SER A 92 -8.95 -25.46 9.61
CA SER A 92 -8.02 -24.96 8.59
C SER A 92 -8.12 -25.70 7.26
N ASP A 93 -9.07 -26.64 7.14
CA ASP A 93 -9.28 -27.46 5.94
C ASP A 93 -10.60 -27.15 5.20
N ALA A 94 -11.29 -26.06 5.55
CA ALA A 94 -12.43 -25.56 4.78
C ALA A 94 -11.95 -24.85 3.50
N GLU A 95 -11.47 -25.65 2.54
CA GLU A 95 -11.16 -25.22 1.18
C GLU A 95 -12.44 -24.71 0.49
N ILE A 96 -12.51 -23.39 0.27
CA ILE A 96 -13.60 -22.72 -0.42
C ILE A 96 -13.57 -23.13 -1.90
N HIS A 97 -14.33 -24.16 -2.25
CA HIS A 97 -14.67 -24.44 -3.64
C HIS A 97 -15.73 -23.43 -4.10
N SER A 98 -15.32 -22.47 -4.92
CA SER A 98 -16.22 -21.60 -5.67
C SER A 98 -16.96 -22.44 -6.72
N VAL A 99 -18.23 -22.77 -6.47
CA VAL A 99 -19.12 -23.30 -7.48
C VAL A 99 -20.34 -22.39 -7.61
N GLY A 100 -20.41 -21.73 -8.76
CA GLY A 100 -21.66 -21.55 -9.51
C GLY A 100 -22.63 -20.49 -9.01
N GLU A 101 -22.64 -19.37 -9.73
CA GLU A 101 -23.86 -18.62 -10.00
C GLU A 101 -24.95 -19.58 -10.53
N ASP A 102 -26.05 -19.74 -9.80
CA ASP A 102 -27.44 -19.54 -10.29
C ASP A 102 -28.45 -19.97 -9.21
N GLU A 103 -29.66 -19.39 -9.31
CA GLU A 103 -30.90 -19.65 -8.55
C GLU A 103 -31.22 -18.68 -7.41
N MET A 104 -31.78 -17.54 -7.81
CA MET A 104 -32.87 -16.87 -7.10
C MET A 104 -34.20 -17.61 -7.34
N PRO A 105 -34.91 -18.06 -6.29
CA PRO A 105 -36.36 -18.13 -6.29
C PRO A 105 -36.93 -16.94 -5.51
N GLY A 106 -37.87 -16.25 -6.15
CA GLY A 106 -38.45 -15.00 -5.67
C GLY A 106 -39.49 -15.13 -4.58
N ASP A 107 -39.82 -13.94 -4.07
CA ASP A 107 -41.16 -13.40 -3.80
C ASP A 107 -42.19 -14.31 -3.12
N GLY A 108 -42.54 -13.98 -1.88
CA GLY A 108 -43.62 -14.64 -1.18
C GLY A 108 -43.74 -14.29 0.30
N GLU A 109 -44.46 -13.20 0.54
CA GLU A 109 -45.37 -12.99 1.67
C GLU A 109 -44.88 -12.09 2.82
N GLU A 110 -45.46 -10.89 2.76
CA GLU A 110 -45.50 -9.81 3.73
C GLU A 110 -46.09 -10.29 5.07
N ASP A 111 -45.35 -10.00 6.14
CA ASP A 111 -45.80 -9.29 7.33
C ASP A 111 -47.33 -9.17 7.52
N ASP A 112 -47.96 -10.21 8.09
CA ASP A 112 -49.36 -10.16 8.56
C ASP A 112 -49.43 -10.54 10.05
N LEU A 113 -48.72 -9.77 10.88
CA LEU A 113 -48.93 -9.71 12.33
C LEU A 113 -50.13 -8.79 12.63
N MET A 114 -51.31 -9.22 12.18
CA MET A 114 -52.60 -8.60 12.46
C MET A 114 -52.95 -8.75 13.95
N TYR A 115 -52.99 -7.60 14.63
CA TYR A 115 -53.56 -7.40 15.96
C TYR A 115 -54.92 -8.09 16.07
N GLN A 116 -55.02 -9.07 16.96
CA GLN A 116 -56.29 -9.71 17.31
C GLN A 116 -57.13 -8.69 18.10
N GLU A 117 -58.05 -8.05 17.39
CA GLU A 117 -59.04 -7.13 17.92
C GLU A 117 -60.06 -7.94 18.75
N ASP A 118 -59.91 -7.93 20.07
CA ASP A 118 -60.90 -8.49 20.99
C ASP A 118 -62.23 -7.73 20.81
N ALA A 119 -63.24 -8.46 20.36
CA ALA A 119 -64.61 -7.97 20.22
C ALA A 119 -65.11 -7.35 21.54
N PRO A 120 -65.83 -6.22 21.51
CA PRO A 120 -66.34 -5.60 22.72
C PRO A 120 -67.41 -6.53 23.33
N LYS A 121 -67.08 -7.16 24.45
CA LYS A 121 -68.08 -7.80 25.31
C LYS A 121 -69.12 -6.74 25.69
N PRO A 122 -70.42 -7.00 25.52
CA PRO A 122 -71.45 -6.11 26.05
C PRO A 122 -71.24 -5.98 27.57
N PRO A 123 -71.44 -4.78 28.14
CA PRO A 123 -71.29 -4.59 29.57
C PRO A 123 -72.23 -5.56 30.30
N PRO A 124 -71.80 -6.20 31.40
CA PRO A 124 -72.74 -6.94 32.22
C PRO A 124 -73.83 -5.97 32.65
N GLU A 125 -75.07 -6.32 32.31
CA GLU A 125 -76.24 -5.66 32.86
C GLU A 125 -76.07 -5.70 34.37
N GLU A 126 -75.84 -4.54 34.98
CA GLU A 126 -75.91 -4.37 36.43
C GLU A 126 -77.37 -4.65 36.79
N GLU A 127 -77.67 -5.92 37.08
CA GLU A 127 -78.78 -6.28 37.94
C GLU A 127 -78.53 -5.51 39.24
N HIS A 128 -79.17 -4.34 39.34
CA HIS A 128 -79.24 -3.62 40.58
C HIS A 128 -79.85 -4.58 41.61
N ASP A 129 -78.97 -5.12 42.46
CA ASP A 129 -79.31 -5.76 43.71
C ASP A 129 -80.04 -4.74 44.59
N HIS A 130 -81.33 -4.52 44.29
CA HIS A 130 -82.30 -3.96 45.22
C HIS A 130 -82.70 -5.05 46.22
N GLN A 131 -81.70 -5.72 46.79
CA GLN A 131 -81.90 -6.52 47.97
C GLN A 131 -82.16 -5.52 49.10
N VAL A 132 -83.44 -5.37 49.47
CA VAL A 132 -83.85 -4.52 50.58
C VAL A 132 -83.06 -4.96 51.81
N LEU A 133 -82.09 -4.14 52.23
CA LEU A 133 -81.24 -4.40 53.39
C LEU A 133 -82.13 -4.55 54.63
N GLN A 134 -82.45 -5.78 55.01
CA GLN A 134 -83.17 -6.05 56.25
C GLN A 134 -82.17 -5.93 57.40
N ALA A 135 -82.25 -4.82 58.14
CA ALA A 135 -81.42 -4.60 59.32
C ALA A 135 -81.83 -5.58 60.43
N ASN A 136 -81.02 -6.61 60.67
CA ASN A 136 -81.19 -7.54 61.79
C ASN A 136 -80.58 -6.97 63.09
N VAL A 137 -80.81 -5.68 63.35
CA VAL A 137 -80.23 -4.94 64.47
C VAL A 137 -81.32 -4.69 65.51
N ASP A 138 -81.07 -5.04 66.78
CA ASP A 138 -82.00 -4.77 67.88
C ASP A 138 -82.30 -3.26 67.96
N PRO A 139 -83.57 -2.83 67.93
CA PRO A 139 -83.95 -1.42 67.99
C PRO A 139 -83.27 -0.63 69.12
N LYS A 140 -82.98 -1.27 70.26
CA LYS A 140 -82.32 -0.61 71.41
C LYS A 140 -80.82 -0.40 71.19
N GLU A 141 -80.13 -1.39 70.63
CA GLU A 141 -78.71 -1.26 70.28
C GLU A 141 -78.52 -0.24 69.15
N TRP A 142 -79.45 -0.21 68.19
CA TRP A 142 -79.45 0.80 67.14
C TRP A 142 -79.62 2.22 67.70
N LEU A 143 -80.52 2.43 68.66
CA LEU A 143 -80.71 3.74 69.30
C LEU A 143 -79.47 4.23 70.04
N LEU A 144 -78.81 3.34 70.80
CA LEU A 144 -77.56 3.68 71.50
C LEU A 144 -76.44 3.98 70.52
N GLU A 145 -76.37 3.23 69.42
CA GLU A 145 -75.41 3.47 68.36
C GLU A 145 -75.70 4.80 67.65
N VAL A 146 -76.96 5.10 67.31
CA VAL A 146 -77.38 6.39 66.74
C VAL A 146 -77.02 7.55 67.67
N GLU A 147 -77.25 7.44 68.98
CA GLU A 147 -76.86 8.47 69.94
C GLU A 147 -75.33 8.65 69.97
N ARG A 148 -74.58 7.55 69.98
CA ARG A 148 -73.11 7.54 69.94
C ARG A 148 -72.54 8.14 68.66
N VAL A 149 -73.15 7.87 67.51
CA VAL A 149 -72.67 8.34 66.19
C VAL A 149 -73.32 9.69 65.81
N SER A 150 -74.34 10.16 66.53
CA SER A 150 -75.08 11.40 66.21
C SER A 150 -74.17 12.63 66.08
N ALA A 151 -73.20 12.76 66.98
CA ALA A 151 -72.22 13.84 66.95
C ALA A 151 -71.21 13.71 65.80
N LYS A 152 -70.93 12.47 65.36
CA LYS A 152 -70.03 12.18 64.22
C LYS A 152 -70.75 12.28 62.87
N LEU A 153 -72.07 12.10 62.85
CA LEU A 153 -72.94 12.24 61.68
C LEU A 153 -73.42 13.67 61.44
N LYS A 154 -73.18 14.60 62.39
CA LYS A 154 -73.20 16.04 62.11
C LYS A 154 -72.03 16.39 61.19
N VAL A 155 -72.14 15.97 59.94
CA VAL A 155 -71.35 16.51 58.85
C VAL A 155 -71.86 17.93 58.64
N VAL A 156 -71.28 18.87 59.38
CA VAL A 156 -71.31 20.27 59.00
C VAL A 156 -70.46 20.33 57.75
N MET A 157 -71.06 20.05 56.58
CA MET A 157 -70.40 20.36 55.31
C MET A 157 -70.03 21.83 55.40
N PRO A 158 -68.74 22.20 55.32
CA PRO A 158 -68.36 23.58 55.13
C PRO A 158 -69.19 24.06 53.94
N ASN A 159 -70.10 24.99 54.20
CA ASN A 159 -71.03 25.46 53.20
C ASN A 159 -70.28 26.41 52.25
N ASP A 160 -69.25 25.91 51.57
CA ASP A 160 -68.76 26.56 50.36
C ASP A 160 -69.55 26.02 49.18
N SER A 161 -70.83 26.38 49.15
CA SER A 161 -71.68 26.15 47.98
C SER A 161 -71.21 26.93 46.74
N LYS A 162 -70.07 27.63 46.80
CA LYS A 162 -69.41 28.30 45.68
C LYS A 162 -68.15 27.58 45.19
N GLU A 163 -67.59 26.59 45.91
CA GLU A 163 -66.41 25.82 45.47
C GLU A 163 -66.67 25.10 44.15
N TRP A 164 -67.72 24.28 44.05
CA TRP A 164 -68.07 23.57 42.81
C TRP A 164 -68.45 24.53 41.67
N ARG A 165 -69.04 25.69 41.99
CA ARG A 165 -69.36 26.74 41.00
C ARG A 165 -68.11 27.40 40.47
N THR A 166 -67.12 27.64 41.34
CA THR A 166 -65.81 28.20 40.98
C THR A 166 -65.03 27.21 40.15
N HIS A 167 -65.02 25.92 40.51
CA HIS A 167 -64.44 24.87 39.69
C HIS A 167 -65.12 24.73 38.33
N LEU A 168 -66.46 24.80 38.27
CA LEU A 168 -67.19 24.79 37.00
C LEU A 168 -66.85 26.01 36.13
N GLN A 169 -66.72 27.20 36.72
CA GLN A 169 -66.31 28.42 36.04
C GLN A 169 -64.86 28.30 35.52
N GLN A 170 -63.95 27.77 36.34
CA GLN A 170 -62.57 27.50 35.98
C GLN A 170 -62.48 26.50 34.82
N THR A 171 -63.20 25.39 34.88
CA THR A 171 -63.25 24.40 33.79
C THR A 171 -63.77 25.00 32.48
N LYS A 172 -64.79 25.87 32.55
CA LYS A 172 -65.26 26.62 31.36
C LYS A 172 -64.18 27.56 30.81
N SER A 173 -63.45 28.27 31.67
CA SER A 173 -62.34 29.12 31.23
C SER A 173 -61.18 28.32 30.62
N TYR A 174 -60.79 27.19 31.23
CA TYR A 174 -59.74 26.33 30.68
C TYR A 174 -60.16 25.72 29.35
N LYS A 175 -61.43 25.28 29.22
CA LYS A 175 -61.99 24.83 27.94
C LYS A 175 -61.84 25.91 26.87
N GLN A 176 -62.19 27.16 27.16
CA GLN A 176 -62.06 28.27 26.21
C GLN A 176 -60.61 28.58 25.85
N VAL A 177 -59.68 28.50 26.82
CA VAL A 177 -58.23 28.64 26.57
C VAL A 177 -57.73 27.49 25.68
N ILE A 178 -58.19 26.26 25.90
CA ILE A 178 -57.80 25.11 25.07
C ILE A 178 -58.36 25.29 23.65
N GLU A 179 -59.64 25.63 23.52
CA GLU A 179 -60.29 25.84 22.21
C GLU A 179 -59.64 26.98 21.40
N THR A 180 -59.07 27.99 22.07
CA THR A 180 -58.38 29.09 21.39
C THR A 180 -56.93 28.75 21.02
N GLN A 181 -56.20 28.04 21.88
CA GLN A 181 -54.77 27.77 21.67
C GLN A 181 -54.50 26.50 20.85
N PHE A 182 -55.36 25.49 20.97
CA PHE A 182 -55.20 24.21 20.27
C PHE A 182 -55.15 24.33 18.73
N PRO A 183 -56.00 25.14 18.06
CA PRO A 183 -55.94 25.30 16.61
C PRO A 183 -54.61 25.88 16.14
N ASN A 184 -54.03 26.84 16.88
CA ASN A 184 -52.74 27.42 16.56
C ASN A 184 -51.62 26.37 16.69
N SER A 185 -51.58 25.63 17.79
CA SER A 185 -50.62 24.53 17.96
C SER A 185 -50.77 23.44 16.89
N LYS A 186 -52.00 23.10 16.51
CA LYS A 186 -52.27 22.16 15.42
C LYS A 186 -51.70 22.65 14.08
N VAL A 187 -51.95 23.90 13.71
CA VAL A 187 -51.39 24.49 12.48
C VAL A 187 -49.86 24.52 12.51
N GLN A 188 -49.26 24.79 13.67
CA GLN A 188 -47.80 24.74 13.82
C GLN A 188 -47.26 23.32 13.63
N LEU A 189 -47.91 22.31 14.21
CA LEU A 189 -47.54 20.90 14.00
C LEU A 189 -47.72 20.48 12.54
N ASP A 190 -48.83 20.83 11.90
CA ASP A 190 -49.07 20.53 10.49
C ASP A 190 -48.01 21.17 9.58
N LYS A 191 -47.60 22.41 9.90
CA LYS A 191 -46.51 23.10 9.20
C LYS A 191 -45.17 22.39 9.38
N LEU A 192 -44.84 21.95 10.60
CA LEU A 192 -43.62 21.19 10.87
C LEU A 192 -43.62 19.86 10.13
N THR A 193 -44.74 19.15 10.13
CA THR A 193 -44.91 17.90 9.36
C THR A 193 -44.68 18.14 7.87
N ALA A 194 -45.30 19.16 7.28
CA ALA A 194 -45.11 19.50 5.87
C ALA A 194 -43.65 19.88 5.55
N GLN A 195 -42.99 20.62 6.44
CA GLN A 195 -41.58 20.97 6.29
C GLN A 195 -40.67 19.74 6.38
N LEU A 196 -40.96 18.82 7.31
CA LEU A 196 -40.22 17.58 7.47
C LEU A 196 -40.40 16.66 6.24
N SER A 197 -41.62 16.50 5.75
CA SER A 197 -41.89 15.73 4.52
C SER A 197 -41.16 16.33 3.32
N GLN A 198 -41.15 17.66 3.17
CA GLN A 198 -40.39 18.32 2.10
C GLN A 198 -38.87 18.12 2.26
N ALA A 199 -38.35 18.14 3.49
CA ALA A 199 -36.94 17.88 3.75
C ALA A 199 -36.58 16.42 3.42
N MET A 200 -37.42 15.46 3.79
CA MET A 200 -37.24 14.04 3.44
C MET A 200 -37.23 13.83 1.92
N GLU A 201 -38.18 14.43 1.19
CA GLU A 201 -38.22 14.28 -0.27
C GLU A 201 -36.97 14.89 -0.94
N ARG A 202 -36.49 16.02 -0.42
CA ARG A 202 -35.21 16.60 -0.86
C ARG A 202 -34.03 15.67 -0.58
N ILE A 203 -33.97 15.07 0.61
CA ILE A 203 -32.92 14.11 0.98
C ILE A 203 -32.97 12.92 0.02
N LYS A 204 -34.14 12.30 -0.16
CA LYS A 204 -34.35 11.18 -1.08
C LYS A 204 -33.93 11.50 -2.51
N SER A 205 -34.29 12.69 -3.02
CA SER A 205 -33.88 13.12 -4.37
C SER A 205 -32.36 13.31 -4.49
N LYS A 206 -31.71 13.80 -3.43
CA LYS A 206 -30.26 13.99 -3.39
C LYS A 206 -29.52 12.66 -3.25
N GLU A 207 -30.03 11.74 -2.44
CA GLU A 207 -29.50 10.39 -2.32
C GLU A 207 -29.58 9.65 -3.65
N ALA A 208 -30.73 9.70 -4.32
CA ALA A 208 -30.86 9.12 -5.65
C ALA A 208 -29.86 9.73 -6.65
N PHE A 209 -29.74 11.07 -6.67
CA PHE A 209 -28.78 11.75 -7.53
C PHE A 209 -27.32 11.36 -7.21
N ILE A 210 -26.95 11.31 -5.93
CA ILE A 210 -25.63 10.88 -5.49
C ILE A 210 -25.38 9.45 -5.96
N ASN A 211 -26.28 8.51 -5.67
CA ASN A 211 -26.11 7.11 -6.08
C ASN A 211 -25.89 7.01 -7.59
N THR A 212 -26.74 7.64 -8.41
CA THR A 212 -26.57 7.59 -9.88
C THR A 212 -25.24 8.21 -10.35
N GLN A 213 -24.79 9.31 -9.73
CA GLN A 213 -23.53 9.97 -10.11
C GLN A 213 -22.29 9.21 -9.65
N PHE A 214 -22.36 8.56 -8.49
CA PHE A 214 -21.24 7.83 -7.90
C PHE A 214 -21.14 6.39 -8.40
N ASP A 215 -22.25 5.76 -8.81
CA ASP A 215 -22.24 4.43 -9.41
C ASP A 215 -21.41 4.41 -10.69
N HIS A 216 -21.63 5.37 -11.60
CA HIS A 216 -20.84 5.45 -12.83
C HIS A 216 -19.36 5.70 -12.54
N ARG A 217 -19.04 6.61 -11.61
CA ARG A 217 -17.65 6.89 -11.21
C ARG A 217 -17.00 5.66 -10.58
N ALA A 218 -17.71 4.90 -9.75
CA ALA A 218 -17.20 3.68 -9.14
C ALA A 218 -16.88 2.62 -10.21
N LEU A 219 -17.75 2.50 -11.22
CA LEU A 219 -17.48 1.64 -12.38
C LEU A 219 -16.26 2.11 -13.17
N ASP A 220 -16.13 3.40 -13.46
CA ASP A 220 -14.97 3.96 -14.15
C ASP A 220 -13.67 3.69 -13.38
N TYR A 221 -13.67 3.88 -12.05
CA TYR A 221 -12.53 3.56 -11.20
C TYR A 221 -12.16 2.08 -11.25
N ARG A 222 -13.16 1.19 -11.24
CA ARG A 222 -12.95 -0.26 -11.35
C ARG A 222 -12.33 -0.63 -12.70
N GLN A 223 -12.84 -0.04 -13.79
CA GLN A 223 -12.28 -0.24 -15.13
C GLN A 223 -10.84 0.25 -15.21
N GLN A 224 -10.55 1.47 -14.74
CA GLN A 224 -9.19 2.02 -14.74
C GLN A 224 -8.22 1.19 -13.87
N GLN A 225 -8.70 0.63 -12.77
CA GLN A 225 -7.91 -0.28 -11.92
C GLN A 225 -7.58 -1.58 -12.66
N GLU A 226 -8.53 -2.13 -13.41
CA GLU A 226 -8.32 -3.33 -14.23
C GLU A 226 -7.34 -3.06 -15.38
N GLU A 227 -7.49 -1.93 -16.09
CA GLU A 227 -6.55 -1.48 -17.13
C GLU A 227 -5.14 -1.31 -16.57
N LEU A 228 -5.00 -0.71 -15.39
CA LEU A 228 -3.71 -0.57 -14.71
C LEU A 228 -3.10 -1.93 -14.35
N GLN A 229 -3.92 -2.85 -13.85
CA GLN A 229 -3.47 -4.21 -13.53
C GLN A 229 -2.99 -4.95 -14.78
N GLN A 230 -3.72 -4.84 -15.90
CA GLN A 230 -3.32 -5.44 -17.18
C GLN A 230 -1.99 -4.86 -17.68
N VAL A 231 -1.84 -3.53 -17.69
CA VAL A 231 -0.59 -2.88 -18.11
C VAL A 231 0.57 -3.27 -17.19
N GLN A 232 0.33 -3.40 -15.89
CA GLN A 232 1.35 -3.82 -14.94
C GLN A 232 1.78 -5.28 -15.16
N GLN A 233 0.84 -6.17 -15.49
CA GLN A 233 1.14 -7.55 -15.89
C GLN A 233 1.97 -7.60 -17.18
N GLN A 234 1.58 -6.84 -18.20
CA GLN A 234 2.32 -6.72 -19.46
C GLN A 234 3.74 -6.18 -19.23
N TYR A 235 3.89 -5.19 -18.34
CA TYR A 235 5.20 -4.68 -17.97
C TYR A 235 6.07 -5.75 -17.29
N THR A 236 5.50 -6.53 -16.36
CA THR A 236 6.25 -7.59 -15.69
C THR A 236 6.67 -8.69 -16.66
N GLU A 237 5.80 -9.09 -17.58
CA GLU A 237 6.10 -10.09 -18.62
C GLU A 237 7.19 -9.58 -19.56
N LEU A 238 7.07 -8.34 -20.07
CA LEU A 238 8.07 -7.76 -20.94
C LEU A 238 9.42 -7.60 -20.22
N ASN A 239 9.41 -7.26 -18.93
CA ASN A 239 10.61 -7.16 -18.13
C ASN A 239 11.28 -8.53 -17.93
N GLU A 240 10.52 -9.61 -17.75
CA GLU A 240 11.04 -10.97 -17.74
C GLU A 240 11.68 -11.35 -19.08
N VAL A 241 11.00 -11.04 -20.19
CA VAL A 241 11.54 -11.27 -21.55
C VAL A 241 12.85 -10.50 -21.78
N VAL A 242 12.91 -9.22 -21.38
CA VAL A 242 14.13 -8.41 -21.47
C VAL A 242 15.25 -9.01 -20.62
N MET A 243 14.93 -9.50 -19.42
CA MET A 243 15.92 -10.14 -18.56
C MET A 243 16.46 -11.45 -19.17
N ASN A 244 15.59 -12.25 -19.79
CA ASN A 244 15.99 -13.47 -20.51
C ASN A 244 16.87 -13.13 -21.72
N LEU A 245 16.49 -12.15 -22.55
CA LEU A 245 17.30 -11.67 -23.67
C LEU A 245 18.67 -11.12 -23.21
N GLN A 246 18.72 -10.44 -22.06
CA GLN A 246 19.96 -9.95 -21.49
C GLN A 246 20.89 -11.10 -21.05
N ILE A 247 20.32 -12.19 -20.51
CA ILE A 247 21.05 -13.41 -20.17
C ILE A 247 21.57 -14.09 -21.45
N GLU A 248 20.73 -14.24 -22.47
CA GLU A 248 21.13 -14.80 -23.76
C GLU A 248 22.24 -13.99 -24.43
N LEU A 249 22.14 -12.67 -24.44
CA LEU A 249 23.16 -11.78 -24.98
C LEU A 249 24.49 -11.95 -24.24
N LYS A 250 24.45 -12.11 -22.91
CA LYS A 250 25.65 -12.40 -22.12
C LYS A 250 26.25 -13.75 -22.51
N ASN A 251 25.44 -14.79 -22.63
CA ASN A 251 25.91 -16.14 -23.01
C ASN A 251 26.55 -16.14 -24.41
N VAL A 252 25.91 -15.52 -25.40
CA VAL A 252 26.47 -15.38 -26.76
C VAL A 252 27.76 -14.55 -26.74
N GLY A 253 27.85 -13.54 -25.88
CA GLY A 253 29.07 -12.77 -25.66
C GLY A 253 30.21 -13.63 -25.11
N GLU A 254 29.92 -14.48 -24.11
CA GLU A 254 30.89 -15.43 -23.55
C GLU A 254 31.33 -16.47 -24.60
N GLU A 255 30.39 -17.02 -25.38
CA GLU A 255 30.70 -17.94 -26.49
C GLU A 255 31.58 -17.28 -27.56
N LEU A 256 31.30 -16.03 -27.91
CA LEU A 256 32.13 -15.28 -28.86
C LEU A 256 33.55 -15.08 -28.33
N ASP A 257 33.72 -14.76 -27.05
CA ASP A 257 35.03 -14.60 -26.45
C ASP A 257 35.79 -15.93 -26.34
N LEU A 258 35.09 -17.06 -26.11
CA LEU A 258 35.69 -18.39 -26.21
C LEU A 258 36.20 -18.68 -27.62
N VAL A 259 35.39 -18.41 -28.65
CA VAL A 259 35.79 -18.62 -30.05
C VAL A 259 36.94 -17.69 -30.45
N LYS A 260 36.95 -16.44 -29.98
CA LYS A 260 38.08 -15.52 -30.19
C LYS A 260 39.35 -16.05 -29.54
N ASN A 261 39.28 -16.50 -28.28
CA ASN A 261 40.44 -17.07 -27.60
C ASN A 261 40.96 -18.31 -28.36
N GLU A 262 40.08 -19.20 -28.82
CA GLU A 262 40.48 -20.36 -29.63
C GLU A 262 41.11 -19.92 -30.98
N MET A 263 40.57 -18.88 -31.61
CA MET A 263 41.13 -18.32 -32.84
C MET A 263 42.51 -17.70 -32.60
N ASP A 264 42.68 -16.95 -31.50
CA ASP A 264 43.96 -16.34 -31.13
C ASP A 264 45.00 -17.40 -30.77
N GLU A 265 44.61 -18.48 -30.06
CA GLU A 265 45.45 -19.63 -29.81
C GLU A 265 45.89 -20.30 -31.12
N LYS A 266 44.94 -20.59 -32.03
CA LYS A 266 45.26 -21.15 -33.36
C LYS A 266 46.11 -20.22 -34.19
N SER A 267 45.86 -18.92 -34.16
CA SER A 267 46.64 -17.89 -34.85
C SER A 267 48.06 -17.84 -34.31
N SER A 268 48.23 -17.86 -32.98
CA SER A 268 49.53 -17.92 -32.33
C SER A 268 50.29 -19.20 -32.68
N ALA A 269 49.61 -20.35 -32.71
CA ALA A 269 50.19 -21.64 -33.08
C ALA A 269 50.56 -21.70 -34.57
N ALA A 270 49.73 -21.17 -35.45
CA ALA A 270 50.00 -21.09 -36.89
C ALA A 270 51.13 -20.11 -37.23
N THR A 271 51.26 -19.03 -36.45
CA THR A 271 52.33 -18.03 -36.60
C THR A 271 53.61 -18.44 -35.88
N ASP A 272 53.58 -19.50 -35.06
CA ASP A 272 54.76 -19.97 -34.35
C ASP A 272 55.77 -20.61 -35.31
N THR A 273 56.75 -19.81 -35.73
CA THR A 273 57.89 -20.26 -36.55
C THR A 273 58.96 -21.00 -35.72
N THR A 274 58.80 -21.11 -34.40
CA THR A 274 59.78 -21.76 -33.51
C THR A 274 60.09 -23.21 -33.90
N PRO A 275 59.13 -24.07 -34.29
CA PRO A 275 59.43 -25.43 -34.77
C PRO A 275 60.27 -25.42 -36.04
N ILE A 276 59.98 -24.51 -36.97
CA ILE A 276 60.72 -24.35 -38.24
C ILE A 276 62.16 -23.93 -37.96
N VAL A 277 62.36 -22.97 -37.05
CA VAL A 277 63.70 -22.53 -36.63
C VAL A 277 64.47 -23.67 -35.95
N LYS A 278 63.83 -24.44 -35.07
CA LYS A 278 64.45 -25.63 -34.42
C LYS A 278 64.87 -26.68 -35.45
N MET A 279 64.03 -26.99 -36.44
CA MET A 279 64.39 -27.89 -37.54
C MET A 279 65.58 -27.34 -38.34
N LYS A 280 65.56 -26.06 -38.70
CA LYS A 280 66.65 -25.40 -39.42
C LYS A 280 67.98 -25.48 -38.66
N ASP A 281 67.96 -25.28 -37.34
CA ASP A 281 69.16 -25.36 -36.52
C ASP A 281 69.65 -26.80 -36.33
N ALA A 282 68.74 -27.79 -36.23
CA ALA A 282 69.09 -29.21 -36.29
C ALA A 282 69.75 -29.58 -37.63
N PHE A 283 69.22 -29.10 -38.76
CA PHE A 283 69.84 -29.29 -40.08
C PHE A 283 71.23 -28.67 -40.18
N LYS A 284 71.43 -27.45 -39.65
CA LYS A 284 72.76 -26.83 -39.59
C LYS A 284 73.74 -27.66 -38.76
N ARG A 285 73.29 -28.17 -37.61
CA ARG A 285 74.11 -29.04 -36.76
C ARG A 285 74.49 -30.32 -37.48
N LEU A 286 73.54 -31.01 -38.10
CA LEU A 286 73.81 -32.21 -38.89
C LEU A 286 74.81 -31.92 -40.01
N ARG A 287 74.68 -30.81 -40.75
CA ARG A 287 75.67 -30.41 -41.76
C ARG A 287 77.06 -30.14 -41.17
N ALA A 288 77.14 -29.54 -39.99
CA ALA A 288 78.41 -29.33 -39.30
C ALA A 288 79.05 -30.68 -38.89
N ASP A 289 78.25 -31.59 -38.34
CA ASP A 289 78.67 -32.94 -37.96
C ASP A 289 79.13 -33.73 -39.19
N THR A 290 78.42 -33.66 -40.33
CA THR A 290 78.84 -34.27 -41.59
C THR A 290 80.21 -33.76 -42.03
N ARG A 291 80.44 -32.45 -42.06
CA ARG A 291 81.75 -31.88 -42.40
C ARG A 291 82.84 -32.34 -41.43
N GLN A 292 82.53 -32.42 -40.13
CA GLN A 292 83.47 -32.92 -39.15
C GLN A 292 83.84 -34.38 -39.39
N LEU A 293 82.85 -35.23 -39.71
CA LEU A 293 83.06 -36.62 -40.06
C LEU A 293 83.87 -36.78 -41.36
N GLU A 294 83.61 -35.96 -42.38
CA GLU A 294 84.41 -35.93 -43.62
C GLU A 294 85.89 -35.64 -43.34
N VAL A 295 86.19 -34.64 -42.48
CA VAL A 295 87.57 -34.34 -42.07
C VAL A 295 88.20 -35.53 -41.33
N ARG A 296 87.46 -36.15 -40.40
CA ARG A 296 87.95 -37.33 -39.68
C ARG A 296 88.20 -38.50 -40.62
N ILE A 297 87.30 -38.77 -41.56
CA ILE A 297 87.46 -39.79 -42.61
C ILE A 297 88.71 -39.47 -43.44
N GLY A 298 88.92 -38.21 -43.83
CA GLY A 298 90.10 -37.76 -44.56
C GLY A 298 91.41 -38.01 -43.80
N VAL A 299 91.47 -37.65 -42.51
CA VAL A 299 92.64 -37.89 -41.65
C VAL A 299 92.89 -39.39 -41.46
N VAL A 300 91.85 -40.18 -41.19
CA VAL A 300 91.94 -41.64 -41.03
C VAL A 300 92.39 -42.29 -42.34
N SER A 301 91.82 -41.89 -43.48
CA SER A 301 92.19 -42.36 -44.82
C SER A 301 93.64 -42.02 -45.14
N HIS A 302 94.09 -40.79 -44.86
CA HIS A 302 95.48 -40.38 -45.04
C HIS A 302 96.43 -41.17 -44.12
N THR A 303 96.06 -41.37 -42.85
CA THR A 303 96.84 -42.15 -41.88
C THR A 303 96.94 -43.60 -42.32
N LEU A 304 95.84 -44.21 -42.80
CA LEU A 304 95.81 -45.55 -43.36
C LEU A 304 96.67 -45.65 -44.62
N MET A 305 96.63 -44.64 -45.48
CA MET A 305 97.45 -44.59 -46.69
C MET A 305 98.95 -44.45 -46.37
N GLN A 306 99.33 -43.58 -45.42
CA GLN A 306 100.71 -43.50 -44.92
C GLN A 306 101.15 -44.82 -44.28
N ALA A 307 100.30 -45.47 -43.49
CA ALA A 307 100.59 -46.78 -42.90
C ALA A 307 100.79 -47.85 -43.97
N LYS A 308 99.93 -47.90 -45.00
CA LYS A 308 100.09 -48.80 -46.16
C LYS A 308 101.35 -48.50 -46.97
N LEU A 309 101.70 -47.23 -47.17
CA LEU A 309 102.93 -46.82 -47.87
C LEU A 309 104.19 -47.20 -47.07
N ARG A 310 104.15 -47.09 -45.73
CA ARG A 310 105.22 -47.54 -44.83
C ARG A 310 105.38 -49.07 -44.78
N GLN A 311 104.32 -49.82 -45.10
CA GLN A 311 104.34 -51.28 -45.16
C GLN A 311 104.74 -51.84 -46.53
N ARG A 312 105.03 -51.01 -47.54
CA ARG A 312 105.42 -51.48 -48.87
C ARG A 312 106.95 -51.58 -48.99
N PRO A 313 107.53 -52.80 -49.10
CA PRO A 313 108.89 -52.94 -49.59
C PRO A 313 108.92 -52.61 -51.09
N THR A 314 110.03 -52.03 -51.53
CA THR A 314 110.42 -51.89 -52.92
C THR A 314 110.51 -53.27 -53.59
N GLU A 315 109.58 -53.58 -54.51
CA GLU A 315 109.83 -54.46 -55.65
C GLU A 315 109.15 -53.92 -56.93
N ASP A 316 110.02 -53.55 -57.86
CA ASP A 316 109.98 -53.72 -59.31
C ASP A 316 108.73 -53.36 -60.16
N ARG A 317 108.83 -52.14 -60.68
CA ARG A 317 108.96 -51.84 -62.12
C ARG A 317 109.35 -53.06 -63.00
N LYS A 318 108.39 -53.70 -63.67
CA LYS A 318 108.46 -54.03 -65.13
C LYS A 318 107.20 -54.70 -65.69
N GLN A 319 106.79 -54.12 -66.83
CA GLN A 319 106.31 -54.75 -68.07
C GLN A 319 104.89 -55.33 -68.22
N ARG A 320 104.27 -54.83 -69.31
CA ARG A 320 103.41 -55.49 -70.31
C ARG A 320 102.13 -56.16 -69.77
N GLY A 321 100.94 -55.92 -70.31
CA GLY A 321 100.54 -55.24 -71.54
C GLY A 321 99.25 -55.88 -72.06
N VAL A 322 98.47 -55.05 -72.77
CA VAL A 322 97.59 -55.37 -73.91
C VAL A 322 96.19 -55.98 -73.64
N TYR A 323 95.25 -55.39 -74.39
CA TYR A 323 93.83 -55.71 -74.68
C TYR A 323 92.83 -55.31 -73.60
N GLY A 324 91.72 -54.64 -73.88
CA GLY A 324 91.03 -54.19 -75.10
C GLY A 324 89.71 -53.58 -74.60
N ASP A 325 89.39 -52.34 -74.97
CA ASP A 325 88.49 -52.00 -76.08
C ASP A 325 87.00 -51.95 -75.70
N SER A 326 86.33 -50.97 -76.33
CA SER A 326 84.89 -50.68 -76.44
C SER A 326 84.22 -49.90 -75.29
N ARG A 327 84.00 -48.58 -75.49
CA ARG A 327 82.87 -47.91 -76.19
C ARG A 327 81.63 -47.84 -75.29
N ALA A 328 81.30 -46.66 -74.77
CA ALA A 328 80.51 -45.59 -75.41
C ALA A 328 78.99 -45.81 -75.23
N THR A 329 78.36 -44.83 -74.59
CA THR A 329 76.93 -44.40 -74.56
C THR A 329 76.82 -43.56 -73.27
N GLY A 330 76.40 -42.30 -73.26
CA GLY A 330 75.30 -41.67 -73.99
C GLY A 330 74.19 -41.35 -72.97
N ASP A 331 73.58 -40.17 -73.07
CA ASP A 331 72.45 -39.61 -72.31
C ASP A 331 72.81 -38.94 -70.96
N GLU A 332 72.85 -37.61 -70.82
CA GLU A 332 71.77 -36.62 -71.02
C GLU A 332 70.48 -37.01 -70.30
N ASP A 333 70.21 -36.40 -69.14
CA ASP A 333 68.86 -35.91 -68.85
C ASP A 333 68.85 -34.84 -67.75
N GLN A 334 68.13 -33.79 -68.09
CA GLN A 334 67.87 -32.53 -67.44
C GLN A 334 66.48 -32.62 -66.81
N TYR A 335 66.32 -32.31 -65.51
CA TYR A 335 65.04 -31.82 -64.99
C TYR A 335 65.29 -30.77 -63.89
N ASP A 336 64.89 -29.54 -64.22
CA ASP A 336 64.50 -28.49 -63.29
C ASP A 336 63.22 -28.91 -62.56
N GLU A 337 63.13 -28.63 -61.26
CA GLU A 337 61.82 -28.40 -60.64
C GLU A 337 61.96 -27.32 -59.55
N GLN A 338 61.51 -26.12 -59.93
CA GLN A 338 61.12 -25.05 -59.01
C GLN A 338 59.75 -25.38 -58.45
N ASP A 339 59.59 -25.27 -57.13
CA ASP A 339 58.28 -25.11 -56.50
C ASP A 339 58.27 -23.85 -55.62
N PRO A 340 57.25 -22.98 -55.75
CA PRO A 340 56.92 -21.93 -54.78
C PRO A 340 56.14 -22.45 -53.57
#